data_AF-A6LUL3-F1
#
_entry.id   AF-A6LUL3-F1
#
_cell.length_a   1.000
_cell.length_b   1.000
_cell.length_c   1.000
_cell.angle_alpha   90.00
_cell.angle_beta   90.00
_cell.angle_gamma   90.00
#
_symmetry.space_group_name_H-M   'P 1'
#
loop_
_entity.id
_entity.type
_entity.pdbx_description
1 polymer ?
#
loop_
_entity_poly.entity_id
_entity_poly.type
_entity_poly.pdbx_seq_one_letter_code
_entity_poly.pdbx_strand_id
1 'polypeptide(L)'
;MGTQRWIANVDNINYIIEYSKNFLRKSLLVNNIPVKLQSSKTFGVTRETTFKLGSKTAILVSIDNNCDIAINGTYLDSGEKYVQVKYMPGWNFIFLGLILLIFVLSYDSLCSALFTLAGFYFLIRVSIEPSLNTRQRLLICSFITFSMHLFFWGVLFVLISIL
;
A
#
# COMPACT_ATOMS: atom_id res chain seq x y z
N MET A 1 18.12 8.23 0.54
CA MET A 1 17.13 9.18 1.09
C MET A 1 16.44 9.82 -0.09
N GLY A 2 15.11 9.72 -0.18
CA GLY A 2 14.36 10.35 -1.26
C GLY A 2 13.70 11.62 -0.75
N THR A 3 14.05 12.76 -1.35
CA THR A 3 13.35 14.02 -1.11
C THR A 3 12.65 14.39 -2.41
N GLN A 4 11.34 14.56 -2.35
CA GLN A 4 10.55 15.09 -3.45
C GLN A 4 10.04 16.47 -3.09
N ARG A 5 10.05 17.36 -4.08
CA ARG A 5 9.66 18.75 -3.94
C ARG A 5 8.69 19.12 -5.05
N TRP A 6 7.57 19.71 -4.67
CA TRP A 6 6.56 20.23 -5.59
C TRP A 6 6.35 21.72 -5.36
N ILE A 7 6.02 22.42 -6.43
CA ILE A 7 5.62 23.82 -6.39
C ILE A 7 4.17 23.86 -6.85
N ALA A 8 3.27 24.27 -5.97
CA ALA A 8 1.85 24.37 -6.25
C ALA A 8 1.41 25.84 -6.22
N ASN A 9 0.77 26.32 -7.28
CA ASN A 9 0.12 27.63 -7.28
C ASN A 9 -1.33 27.47 -6.83
N VAL A 10 -1.67 28.05 -5.68
CA VAL A 10 -3.02 28.06 -5.13
C VAL A 10 -3.36 29.51 -4.77
N ASP A 11 -4.47 30.02 -5.30
CA ASP A 11 -4.96 31.38 -5.03
C ASP A 11 -3.91 32.46 -5.35
N ASN A 12 -3.16 32.29 -6.45
CA ASN A 12 -2.04 33.13 -6.85
C ASN A 12 -0.83 33.15 -5.89
N ILE A 13 -0.82 32.26 -4.89
CA ILE A 13 0.30 32.05 -3.96
C ILE A 13 1.03 30.77 -4.36
N ASN A 14 2.36 30.86 -4.49
CA ASN A 14 3.20 29.68 -4.70
C ASN A 14 3.54 29.04 -3.36
N TYR A 15 3.18 27.77 -3.21
CA TYR A 15 3.52 26.95 -2.07
C TYR A 15 4.60 25.94 -2.45
N ILE A 16 5.62 25.83 -1.61
CA ILE A 16 6.69 24.84 -1.72
C ILE A 16 6.34 23.69 -0.79
N ILE A 17 6.16 22.49 -1.35
CA ILE A 17 5.84 21.29 -0.61
C ILE A 17 7.02 20.35 -0.71
N GLU A 18 7.58 19.93 0.41
CA GLU A 18 8.72 19.03 0.48
C GLU A 18 8.37 17.80 1.29
N TYR A 19 8.56 16.63 0.69
CA TYR A 19 8.39 15.35 1.35
C TYR A 19 9.72 14.63 1.39
N SER A 20 10.16 14.28 2.60
CA SER A 20 11.37 13.49 2.81
C SER A 20 11.03 12.13 3.39
N LYS A 21 11.53 11.09 2.74
CA LYS A 21 11.43 9.69 3.17
C LYS A 21 12.82 9.16 3.51
N ASN A 22 13.06 9.00 4.81
CA ASN A 22 14.20 8.28 5.36
C ASN A 22 13.76 6.94 5.93
N PHE A 23 14.70 6.01 6.07
CA PHE A 23 14.44 4.65 6.58
C PHE A 23 13.74 4.65 7.95
N LEU A 24 14.02 5.66 8.78
CA LEU A 24 13.47 5.80 10.13
C LEU A 24 12.33 6.82 10.26
N ARG A 25 12.20 7.77 9.31
CA ARG A 25 11.29 8.90 9.46
C ARG A 25 10.77 9.40 8.12
N LYS A 26 9.45 9.64 8.08
CA LYS A 26 8.78 10.36 7.00
C LYS A 26 8.43 11.75 7.52
N SER A 27 8.70 12.80 6.75
CA SER A 27 8.33 14.17 7.11
C SER A 27 7.77 14.92 5.90
N LEU A 28 6.80 15.78 6.17
CA LEU A 28 6.18 16.68 5.20
C LEU A 28 6.37 18.12 5.69
N LEU A 29 6.89 18.97 4.82
CA LEU A 29 7.06 20.40 5.04
C LEU A 29 6.25 21.16 3.99
N VAL A 30 5.51 22.18 4.41
CA VAL A 30 4.80 23.10 3.52
C VAL A 30 5.32 24.50 3.85
N ASN A 31 6.00 25.15 2.91
CA ASN A 31 6.70 26.42 3.12
C ASN A 31 7.61 26.38 4.37
N ASN A 32 8.40 25.32 4.51
CA ASN A 32 9.25 25.04 5.69
C ASN A 32 8.51 24.78 7.02
N ILE A 33 7.18 24.71 7.03
CA ILE A 33 6.38 24.40 8.22
C ILE A 33 6.11 22.89 8.26
N PRO A 34 6.46 22.17 9.34
CA PRO A 34 6.22 20.74 9.45
C PRO A 34 4.73 20.41 9.60
N VAL A 35 4.25 19.50 8.75
CA VAL A 35 2.88 18.97 8.78
C VAL A 35 2.89 17.55 9.35
N LYS A 36 2.01 17.29 10.31
CA LYS A 36 1.86 15.97 10.90
C LYS A 36 1.28 14.98 9.88
N LEU A 37 2.02 13.93 9.59
CA LEU A 37 1.56 12.84 8.74
C LEU A 37 0.46 12.03 9.44
N GLN A 38 -0.60 11.70 8.72
CA GLN A 38 -1.62 10.77 9.22
C GLN A 38 -1.09 9.34 9.25
N SER A 39 -1.68 8.50 10.11
CA SER A 39 -1.34 7.08 10.14
C SER A 39 -1.80 6.38 8.86
N SER A 40 -1.10 5.31 8.47
CA SER A 40 -1.53 4.48 7.35
C SER A 40 -2.78 3.70 7.75
N LYS A 41 -3.77 3.65 6.86
CA LYS A 41 -4.99 2.84 7.03
C LYS A 41 -4.86 1.44 6.41
N THR A 42 -3.77 1.17 5.69
CA THR A 42 -3.55 -0.02 4.85
C THR A 42 -2.23 -0.71 5.24
N PHE A 43 -2.01 -0.84 6.55
CA PHE A 43 -0.85 -1.56 7.10
C PHE A 43 0.52 -1.06 6.57
N GLY A 44 0.63 0.25 6.31
CA GLY A 44 1.87 0.89 5.88
C GLY A 44 2.06 1.00 4.36
N VAL A 45 1.25 0.32 3.55
CA VAL A 45 1.39 0.28 2.08
C VAL A 45 0.97 1.60 1.44
N THR A 46 -0.18 2.15 1.87
CA THR A 46 -0.62 3.48 1.46
C THR A 46 -0.79 4.41 2.65
N ARG A 47 -0.46 5.68 2.45
CA ARG A 47 -0.70 6.73 3.44
C ARG A 47 -1.21 7.96 2.73
N GLU A 48 -2.36 8.43 3.19
CA GLU A 48 -2.96 9.68 2.73
C GLU A 48 -2.85 10.68 3.88
N THR A 49 -2.23 11.82 3.64
CA THR A 49 -2.18 12.92 4.60
C THR A 49 -2.85 14.13 3.99
N THR A 50 -4.02 14.48 4.53
CA THR A 50 -4.73 15.71 4.15
C THR A 50 -4.15 16.89 4.91
N PHE A 51 -3.88 17.98 4.19
CA PHE A 51 -3.43 19.25 4.75
C PHE A 51 -4.03 20.43 3.98
N LYS A 52 -4.05 21.61 4.60
CA LYS A 52 -4.60 22.83 3.98
C LYS A 52 -3.49 23.61 3.27
N LEU A 53 -3.81 24.12 2.08
CA LEU A 53 -3.01 25.03 1.28
C LEU A 53 -3.89 26.23 0.94
N GLY A 54 -3.81 27.30 1.74
CA GLY A 54 -4.67 28.47 1.60
C GLY A 54 -6.15 28.09 1.74
N SER A 55 -6.95 28.39 0.71
CA SER A 55 -8.37 28.03 0.65
C SER A 55 -8.65 26.57 0.25
N LYS A 56 -7.64 25.86 -0.27
CA LYS A 56 -7.80 24.51 -0.83
C LYS A 56 -7.28 23.42 0.11
N THR A 57 -7.82 22.22 -0.06
CA THR A 57 -7.31 21.00 0.57
C THR A 57 -6.40 20.26 -0.41
N ALA A 58 -5.24 19.84 0.08
CA ALA A 58 -4.38 18.91 -0.64
C ALA A 58 -4.21 17.62 0.14
N ILE A 59 -3.91 16.57 -0.60
CA ILE A 59 -3.74 15.22 -0.08
C ILE A 59 -2.41 14.71 -0.60
N LEU A 60 -1.46 14.53 0.30
CA LEU A 60 -0.25 13.77 -0.01
C LEU A 60 -0.62 12.30 -0.01
N VAL A 61 -0.46 11.63 -1.14
CA VAL A 61 -0.67 10.20 -1.32
C VAL A 61 0.69 9.56 -1.47
N SER A 62 1.08 8.69 -0.54
CA SER A 62 2.26 7.84 -0.69
C SER A 62 1.82 6.39 -0.83
N ILE A 63 2.25 5.74 -1.91
CA ILE A 63 2.05 4.31 -2.19
C ILE A 63 3.43 3.69 -2.30
N ASP A 64 3.78 2.79 -1.39
CA ASP A 64 5.11 2.17 -1.31
C ASP A 64 6.25 3.22 -1.28
N ASN A 65 6.99 3.34 -2.39
CA ASN A 65 8.08 4.30 -2.61
C ASN A 65 7.68 5.52 -3.44
N ASN A 66 6.53 5.47 -4.10
CA ASN A 66 6.04 6.56 -4.90
C ASN A 66 5.19 7.49 -4.03
N CYS A 67 5.28 8.78 -4.26
CA CYS A 67 4.39 9.74 -3.67
C CYS A 67 4.02 10.83 -4.67
N ASP A 68 2.81 11.32 -4.54
CA ASP A 68 2.24 12.37 -5.36
C ASP A 68 1.29 13.20 -4.49
N ILE A 69 1.02 14.43 -4.91
CA ILE A 69 0.14 15.36 -4.22
C ILE A 69 -1.08 15.57 -5.08
N ALA A 70 -2.25 15.26 -4.53
CA ALA A 70 -3.52 15.62 -5.13
C ALA A 70 -4.00 16.99 -4.61
N ILE A 71 -4.31 17.91 -5.51
CA ILE A 71 -4.96 19.20 -5.21
C ILE A 71 -6.26 19.26 -6.00
N ASN A 72 -7.38 19.64 -5.37
CA ASN A 72 -8.69 19.72 -6.02
C ASN A 72 -9.14 18.42 -6.73
N GLY A 73 -8.70 17.27 -6.21
CA GLY A 73 -9.08 15.98 -6.79
C GLY A 73 -8.29 15.61 -8.05
N THR A 74 -7.17 16.26 -8.33
CA THR A 74 -6.22 15.89 -9.40
C THR A 74 -4.80 15.79 -8.86
N TYR A 75 -4.07 14.77 -9.28
CA TYR A 75 -2.64 14.59 -9.00
C TYR A 75 -1.80 15.64 -9.73
N LEU A 76 -0.78 16.17 -9.04
CA LEU A 76 0.10 17.23 -9.57
C LEU A 76 1.06 16.69 -10.62
N ASP A 77 1.63 15.50 -10.41
CA ASP A 77 2.64 14.94 -11.34
C ASP A 77 1.98 14.32 -12.58
N SER A 78 0.90 13.54 -12.39
CA SER A 78 0.26 12.82 -13.49
C SER A 78 -0.90 13.57 -14.15
N GLY A 79 -1.48 14.57 -13.48
CA GLY A 79 -2.73 15.22 -13.92
C GLY A 79 -3.97 14.32 -13.84
N GLU A 80 -3.84 13.09 -13.36
CA GLU A 80 -4.95 12.15 -13.24
C GLU A 80 -5.89 12.54 -12.10
N LYS A 81 -7.15 12.09 -12.18
CA LYS A 81 -8.10 12.28 -11.08
C LYS A 81 -7.65 11.49 -9.86
N TYR A 82 -7.61 12.16 -8.72
CA TYR A 82 -7.35 11.56 -7.43
C TYR A 82 -8.39 10.50 -7.12
N VAL A 83 -7.93 9.28 -6.89
CA VAL A 83 -8.74 8.17 -6.40
C VAL A 83 -8.38 7.97 -4.95
N GLN A 84 -9.36 8.20 -4.07
CA GLN A 84 -9.19 7.91 -2.65
C GLN A 84 -8.86 6.43 -2.47
N VAL A 85 -7.79 6.13 -1.72
CA VAL A 85 -7.44 4.76 -1.37
C VAL A 85 -8.55 4.22 -0.46
N LYS A 86 -9.47 3.48 -1.07
CA LYS A 86 -10.56 2.81 -0.35
C LYS A 86 -9.98 1.81 0.64
N TYR A 87 -10.72 1.62 1.74
CA TYR A 87 -10.51 0.51 2.66
C TYR A 87 -10.33 -0.80 1.90
N MET A 88 -9.50 -1.71 2.44
CA MET A 88 -9.27 -3.02 1.86
C MET A 88 -10.61 -3.68 1.54
N PRO A 89 -10.84 -4.11 0.28
CA PRO A 89 -12.15 -4.56 -0.11
C PRO A 89 -12.54 -5.85 0.62
N GLY A 90 -13.82 -6.00 0.95
CA GLY A 90 -14.35 -7.11 1.76
C GLY A 90 -13.99 -8.51 1.21
N TRP A 91 -13.92 -8.65 -0.11
CA TRP A 91 -13.52 -9.90 -0.75
C TRP A 91 -12.06 -10.30 -0.45
N ASN A 92 -11.18 -9.35 -0.14
CA ASN A 92 -9.76 -9.66 0.13
C ASN A 92 -9.59 -10.47 1.41
N PHE A 93 -10.50 -10.30 2.38
CA PHE A 93 -10.50 -11.10 3.61
C PHE A 93 -10.68 -12.60 3.34
N ILE A 94 -11.35 -12.98 2.24
CA ILE A 94 -11.48 -14.39 1.84
C ILE A 94 -10.11 -14.95 1.47
N PHE A 95 -9.34 -14.22 0.65
CA PHE A 95 -7.98 -14.65 0.25
C PHE A 95 -7.00 -14.66 1.42
N LEU A 96 -7.11 -13.70 2.33
CA LEU A 96 -6.33 -13.70 3.58
C LEU A 96 -6.69 -14.93 4.44
N GLY A 97 -7.98 -15.25 4.57
CA GLY A 97 -8.43 -16.46 5.27
C GLY A 97 -7.86 -17.74 4.64
N LEU A 98 -7.84 -17.82 3.31
CA LEU A 98 -7.24 -18.95 2.60
C LEU A 98 -5.74 -19.06 2.86
N ILE A 99 -4.97 -17.97 2.75
CA ILE A 99 -3.53 -17.99 3.06
C ILE A 99 -3.27 -18.36 4.53
N LEU A 100 -4.13 -17.94 5.46
CA LEU A 100 -4.01 -18.30 6.87
C LEU A 100 -4.09 -19.82 7.11
N LEU A 101 -4.80 -20.58 6.25
CA LEU A 101 -4.87 -22.04 6.37
C LEU A 101 -3.50 -22.69 6.26
N ILE A 102 -2.55 -22.10 5.51
CA ILE A 102 -1.18 -22.59 5.43
C ILE A 102 -0.53 -22.58 6.82
N PHE A 103 -0.70 -21.51 7.59
CA PHE A 103 -0.15 -21.40 8.93
C PHE A 103 -0.78 -22.42 9.89
N VAL A 104 -2.12 -22.45 9.94
CA VAL A 104 -2.88 -23.30 10.85
C VAL A 104 -2.62 -24.79 10.60
N LEU A 105 -2.58 -25.21 9.33
CA LEU A 105 -2.40 -26.62 8.97
C LEU A 105 -0.95 -27.10 9.12
N SER A 106 -0.01 -26.18 9.35
CA SER A 106 1.42 -26.45 9.52
C SER A 106 1.87 -26.44 10.97
N TYR A 107 0.92 -26.66 11.90
CA TYR A 107 1.15 -26.65 13.34
C TYR A 107 1.85 -25.38 13.83
N ASP A 108 1.49 -24.23 13.25
CA ASP A 108 2.00 -22.91 13.63
C ASP A 108 3.54 -22.78 13.56
N SER A 109 4.18 -23.52 12.66
CA SER A 109 5.64 -23.46 12.49
C SER A 109 6.12 -22.05 12.10
N LEU A 110 7.27 -21.62 12.60
CA LEU A 110 7.84 -20.30 12.31
C LEU A 110 8.03 -20.06 10.80
N CYS A 111 8.41 -21.10 10.04
CA CYS A 111 8.56 -21.01 8.60
C CYS A 111 7.21 -20.74 7.91
N SER A 112 6.15 -21.46 8.31
CA SER A 112 4.81 -21.23 7.79
C SER A 112 4.25 -19.86 8.17
N ALA A 113 4.61 -19.33 9.35
CA ALA A 113 4.24 -17.98 9.79
C ALA A 113 4.85 -16.90 8.88
N LEU A 114 6.16 -16.96 8.63
CA LEU A 114 6.85 -16.02 7.76
C LEU A 114 6.34 -16.09 6.31
N PHE A 115 6.07 -17.31 5.83
CA PHE A 115 5.51 -17.51 4.50
C PHE A 115 4.09 -16.93 4.38
N THR A 116 3.26 -17.13 5.39
CA THR A 116 1.89 -16.56 5.47
C THR A 116 1.92 -15.03 5.51
N LEU A 117 2.85 -14.44 6.29
CA LEU A 117 3.04 -12.99 6.33
C LEU A 117 3.43 -12.40 4.98
N ALA A 118 4.32 -13.08 4.24
CA ALA A 118 4.67 -12.68 2.88
C ALA A 118 3.43 -12.71 1.96
N GLY A 119 2.60 -13.75 2.07
CA GLY A 119 1.35 -13.86 1.31
C GLY A 119 0.35 -12.75 1.63
N PHE A 120 0.19 -12.41 2.91
CA PHE A 120 -0.65 -11.29 3.35
C PHE A 120 -0.17 -9.96 2.76
N TYR A 121 1.13 -9.70 2.79
CA TYR A 121 1.70 -8.49 2.22
C TYR A 121 1.34 -8.35 0.73
N PHE A 122 1.55 -9.41 -0.07
CA PHE A 122 1.23 -9.38 -1.49
C PHE A 122 -0.27 -9.23 -1.77
N LEU A 123 -1.13 -9.96 -1.06
CA LEU A 123 -2.59 -9.86 -1.23
C LEU A 123 -3.12 -8.47 -0.89
N ILE A 124 -2.68 -7.90 0.23
CA ILE A 124 -3.06 -6.54 0.63
C ILE A 124 -2.61 -5.55 -0.43
N ARG A 125 -1.36 -5.63 -0.89
CA ARG A 125 -0.80 -4.74 -1.91
C ARG A 125 -1.61 -4.77 -3.21
N VAL A 126 -1.88 -5.95 -3.77
CA VAL A 126 -2.67 -6.10 -5.00
C VAL A 126 -4.11 -5.61 -4.82
N SER A 127 -4.70 -5.81 -3.65
CA SER A 127 -6.10 -5.41 -3.39
C SER A 127 -6.32 -3.90 -3.41
N ILE A 128 -5.30 -3.13 -3.00
CA ILE A 128 -5.36 -1.66 -2.92
C ILE A 128 -4.72 -0.95 -4.11
N GLU A 129 -4.06 -1.69 -5.01
CA GLU A 129 -3.38 -1.15 -6.19
C GLU A 129 -4.39 -0.41 -7.09
N PRO A 130 -4.27 0.93 -7.24
CA PRO A 130 -5.27 1.73 -7.95
C PRO A 130 -5.24 1.49 -9.47
N SER A 131 -4.09 1.10 -10.03
CA SER A 131 -3.92 0.86 -11.47
C SER A 131 -4.68 -0.35 -11.99
N LEU A 132 -5.10 -1.26 -11.11
CA LEU A 132 -5.76 -2.51 -11.48
C LEU A 132 -7.28 -2.41 -11.37
N ASN A 133 -8.00 -2.96 -12.35
CA ASN A 133 -9.44 -3.15 -12.28
C ASN A 133 -9.82 -4.25 -11.28
N THR A 134 -11.03 -4.24 -10.73
CA THR A 134 -11.48 -5.23 -9.74
C THR A 134 -11.34 -6.68 -10.23
N ARG A 135 -11.65 -6.96 -11.51
CA ARG A 135 -11.46 -8.30 -12.09
C ARG A 135 -9.99 -8.71 -12.13
N GLN A 136 -9.09 -7.80 -12.51
CA GLN A 136 -7.66 -8.07 -12.53
C GLN A 136 -7.12 -8.32 -11.11
N ARG A 137 -7.56 -7.54 -10.12
CA ARG A 137 -7.20 -7.75 -8.71
C ARG A 137 -7.62 -9.14 -8.23
N LEU A 138 -8.85 -9.55 -8.51
CA LEU A 138 -9.35 -10.88 -8.15
C LEU A 138 -8.54 -12.01 -8.82
N LEU A 139 -8.21 -11.88 -10.10
CA LEU A 139 -7.42 -12.87 -10.83
C LEU A 139 -6.00 -12.99 -10.25
N ILE A 140 -5.35 -11.85 -10.00
CA ILE A 140 -3.99 -11.83 -9.44
C ILE A 140 -3.99 -12.37 -8.00
N CYS A 141 -4.95 -11.97 -7.15
CA CYS A 141 -5.07 -12.54 -5.81
C CYS A 141 -5.32 -14.05 -5.84
N SER A 142 -6.18 -14.53 -6.74
CA SER A 142 -6.44 -15.97 -6.90
C SER A 142 -5.18 -16.72 -7.34
N PHE A 143 -4.42 -16.17 -8.28
CA PHE A 143 -3.17 -16.74 -8.75
C PHE A 143 -2.12 -16.81 -7.61
N ILE A 144 -1.95 -15.72 -6.84
CA ILE A 144 -1.05 -15.69 -5.69
C ILE A 144 -1.45 -16.75 -4.67
N THR A 145 -2.72 -16.79 -4.26
CA THR A 145 -3.21 -17.75 -3.27
C THR A 145 -2.99 -19.19 -3.73
N PHE A 146 -3.33 -19.50 -4.98
CA PHE A 146 -3.15 -20.83 -5.54
C PHE A 146 -1.67 -21.23 -5.61
N SER A 147 -0.81 -20.34 -6.12
CA SER A 147 0.63 -20.58 -6.23
C SER A 147 1.27 -20.83 -4.87
N MET A 148 0.90 -20.07 -3.83
CA MET A 148 1.44 -20.24 -2.49
C MET A 148 1.02 -21.57 -1.86
N HIS A 149 -0.25 -21.96 -2.03
CA HIS A 149 -0.72 -23.26 -1.56
C HIS A 149 -0.01 -24.40 -2.28
N LEU A 150 0.07 -24.35 -3.62
CA LEU A 150 0.71 -25.39 -4.41
C LEU A 150 2.18 -25.56 -4.03
N PHE A 151 2.90 -24.45 -3.85
CA PHE A 151 4.28 -24.48 -3.39
C PHE A 151 4.39 -25.12 -2.00
N PHE A 152 3.60 -24.65 -1.04
CA PHE A 152 3.67 -25.13 0.34
C PHE A 152 3.34 -26.62 0.46
N TRP A 153 2.20 -27.05 -0.09
CA TRP A 153 1.75 -28.44 -0.05
C TRP A 153 2.66 -29.36 -0.87
N GLY A 154 3.21 -28.88 -1.99
CA GLY A 154 4.18 -29.63 -2.78
C GLY A 154 5.47 -29.88 -2.01
N VAL A 155 6.01 -28.87 -1.34
CA VAL A 155 7.20 -29.03 -0.48
C VAL A 155 6.88 -29.98 0.69
N LEU A 156 5.74 -29.81 1.35
CA LEU A 156 5.32 -30.67 2.45
C LEU A 156 5.20 -32.14 2.01
N PHE A 157 4.59 -32.39 0.85
CA PHE A 157 4.45 -33.74 0.28
C PHE A 157 5.79 -34.41 0.02
N VAL A 158 6.75 -33.68 -0.55
CA VAL A 158 8.10 -34.18 -0.80
C VAL A 158 8.82 -34.50 0.52
N LEU A 159 8.72 -33.62 1.52
CA LEU A 159 9.34 -33.84 2.83
C LEU A 159 8.77 -35.09 3.53
N ILE A 160 7.45 -35.27 3.50
CA ILE A 160 6.79 -36.46 4.07
C ILE A 160 7.19 -37.73 3.32
N SER A 161 7.39 -37.66 1.99
CA SER A 161 7.74 -38.84 1.19
C SER A 161 9.18 -39.34 1.38
N ILE A 162 10.05 -38.50 1.95
CA ILE A 162 11.46 -38.82 2.20
C ILE A 162 11.70 -39.29 3.65
N LEU A 163 10.74 -39.03 4.56
CA LEU A 163 10.79 -39.41 5.97
C LEU A 163 10.20 -40.81 6.19
#